data_AF-A0A2N3QN94-F1
#
_entry.id   AF-A0A2N3QN94-F1
#
_cell.length_a   1.000
_cell.length_b   1.000
_cell.length_c   1.000
_cell.angle_alpha   90.00
_cell.angle_beta   90.00
_cell.angle_gamma   90.00
#
_symmetry.space_group_name_H-M   'P 1'
#
loop_
_entity.id
_entity.type
_entity.pdbx_description
1 polymer ?
#
loop_
_entity_poly.entity_id
_entity_poly.type
_entity_poly.pdbx_seq_one_letter_code
_entity_poly.pdbx_strand_id
1 'polypeptide(L)'
;MDKTQWLNNATHNASAEGISETAKIPRATVFRRKRDMSFTAEEVIAIARAYHANPLTGLVAFGYLTEQEAGMAAGRERLTLDAAGDETLLEELARRLGHRIN
;
A
#
# COMPACT_ATOMS: atom_id res chain seq x y z
N MET A 1 4.07 -5.05 9.91
CA MET A 1 3.72 -6.30 9.18
C MET A 1 4.94 -6.77 8.42
N ASP A 2 5.27 -8.06 8.43
CA ASP A 2 6.43 -8.60 7.70
C ASP A 2 6.11 -8.96 6.23
N LYS A 3 7.13 -9.32 5.45
CA LYS A 3 7.02 -9.65 4.01
C LYS A 3 6.02 -10.77 3.73
N THR A 4 6.05 -11.83 4.54
CA THR A 4 5.24 -13.04 4.34
C THR A 4 3.79 -12.75 4.67
N GLN A 5 3.55 -12.05 5.79
CA GLN A 5 2.24 -11.58 6.18
C GLN A 5 1.63 -10.66 5.10
N TRP A 6 2.40 -9.70 4.58
CA TRP A 6 1.91 -8.84 3.52
C TRP A 6 1.53 -9.62 2.27
N LEU A 7 2.40 -10.53 1.80
CA LEU A 7 2.14 -11.29 0.58
C LEU A 7 0.89 -12.16 0.72
N ASN A 8 0.74 -12.86 1.84
CA ASN A 8 -0.42 -13.71 2.10
C ASN A 8 -1.71 -12.89 2.21
N ASN A 9 -1.69 -11.75 2.90
CA ASN A 9 -2.84 -10.87 3.02
C ASN A 9 -3.22 -10.24 1.68
N ALA A 10 -2.25 -9.66 0.97
CA ALA A 10 -2.46 -9.00 -0.31
C ALA A 10 -2.99 -9.96 -1.38
N THR A 11 -2.56 -11.23 -1.36
CA THR A 11 -2.93 -12.22 -2.37
C THR A 11 -4.03 -13.17 -1.94
N HIS A 12 -4.65 -12.96 -0.77
CA HIS A 12 -5.63 -13.88 -0.19
C HIS A 12 -5.12 -15.34 -0.13
N ASN A 13 -3.85 -15.51 0.27
CA ASN A 13 -3.14 -16.79 0.33
C ASN A 13 -3.02 -17.52 -1.03
N ALA A 14 -2.98 -16.80 -2.16
CA ALA A 14 -2.84 -17.41 -3.47
C ALA A 14 -1.56 -18.28 -3.60
N SER A 15 -1.69 -19.33 -4.40
CA SER A 15 -0.56 -20.17 -4.80
C SER A 15 0.43 -19.38 -5.68
N ALA A 16 1.64 -19.90 -5.88
CA ALA A 16 2.60 -19.27 -6.81
C ALA A 16 2.05 -19.21 -8.25
N GLU A 17 1.20 -20.17 -8.62
CA GLU A 17 0.48 -20.19 -9.89
C GLU A 17 -0.59 -19.11 -9.96
N GLY A 18 -1.44 -18.98 -8.93
CA GLY A 18 -2.44 -17.91 -8.88
C GLY A 18 -1.81 -16.52 -8.88
N ILE A 19 -0.68 -16.32 -8.19
CA ILE A 19 0.07 -15.06 -8.27
C ILE A 19 0.62 -14.83 -9.68
N SER A 20 1.15 -15.86 -10.33
CA SER A 20 1.67 -15.78 -11.71
C SER A 20 0.59 -15.36 -12.70
N GLU A 21 -0.57 -16.01 -12.66
CA GLU A 21 -1.68 -15.75 -13.57
C GLU A 21 -2.30 -14.38 -13.36
N THR A 22 -2.50 -13.96 -12.11
CA THR A 22 -3.13 -12.70 -11.75
C THR A 22 -2.19 -11.51 -11.95
N ALA A 23 -0.94 -11.59 -11.45
CA ALA A 23 0.02 -10.48 -11.53
C ALA A 23 0.86 -10.48 -12.82
N LYS A 24 0.67 -11.47 -13.71
CA LYS A 24 1.41 -11.62 -14.98
C LYS A 24 2.93 -11.71 -14.81
N ILE A 25 3.39 -12.25 -13.68
CA ILE A 25 4.80 -12.54 -13.41
C ILE A 25 5.07 -13.99 -13.81
N PRO A 26 6.17 -14.32 -14.53
CA PRO A 26 6.47 -15.69 -14.90
C PRO A 26 6.51 -16.64 -13.70
N ARG A 27 5.87 -17.81 -13.82
CA ARG A 27 5.73 -18.80 -12.74
C ARG A 27 7.06 -19.15 -12.07
N ALA A 28 8.10 -19.43 -12.85
CA ALA A 28 9.44 -19.74 -12.33
C ALA A 28 10.03 -18.59 -11.48
N THR A 29 9.74 -17.35 -11.85
CA THR A 29 10.11 -16.17 -11.06
C THR A 29 9.32 -16.15 -9.76
N VAL A 30 7.99 -16.25 -9.80
CA VAL A 30 7.16 -16.23 -8.58
C VAL A 30 7.58 -17.33 -7.60
N PHE A 31 7.83 -18.55 -8.06
CA PHE A 31 8.30 -19.65 -7.21
C PHE A 31 9.61 -19.31 -6.49
N ARG A 32 10.61 -18.81 -7.24
CA ARG A 32 11.89 -18.39 -6.66
C ARG A 32 11.71 -17.25 -5.65
N ARG A 33 10.92 -16.23 -6.01
CA ARG A 33 10.66 -15.06 -5.16
C ARG A 33 9.90 -15.40 -3.89
N LYS A 34 8.92 -16.30 -3.95
CA LYS A 34 8.14 -16.75 -2.79
C LYS A 34 8.96 -17.61 -1.83
N ARG A 35 9.89 -18.43 -2.35
CA ARG A 35 10.82 -19.20 -1.53
C ARG A 35 11.77 -18.29 -0.75
N ASP A 36 12.35 -17.31 -1.42
CA ASP A 36 13.42 -16.46 -0.86
C ASP A 36 12.88 -15.13 -0.28
N MET A 37 11.56 -14.91 -0.34
CA MET A 37 10.87 -13.66 -0.01
C MET A 37 11.57 -12.40 -0.56
N SER A 38 11.94 -12.49 -1.84
CA SER A 38 12.86 -11.57 -2.51
C SER A 38 12.25 -10.85 -3.72
N PHE A 39 10.93 -10.63 -3.70
CA PHE A 39 10.22 -9.88 -4.75
C PHE A 39 10.81 -8.48 -4.90
N THR A 40 10.99 -8.03 -6.14
CA THR A 40 11.45 -6.67 -6.46
C THR A 40 10.35 -5.65 -6.16
N ALA A 41 10.72 -4.36 -6.06
CA ALA A 41 9.73 -3.29 -5.89
C ALA A 41 8.68 -3.28 -7.03
N GLU A 42 9.12 -3.52 -8.27
CA GLU A 42 8.24 -3.64 -9.44
C GLU A 42 7.26 -4.80 -9.31
N GLU A 43 7.75 -5.99 -8.92
CA GLU A 43 6.92 -7.18 -8.72
C GLU A 43 5.91 -6.97 -7.57
N VAL A 44 6.32 -6.32 -6.47
CA VAL A 44 5.44 -5.97 -5.34
C VAL A 44 4.32 -5.04 -5.79
N ILE A 45 4.62 -4.01 -6.59
CA ILE A 45 3.61 -3.08 -7.14
C ILE A 45 2.66 -3.82 -8.09
N ALA A 46 3.19 -4.69 -8.96
CA ALA A 46 2.40 -5.49 -9.89
C ALA A 46 1.41 -6.40 -9.13
N ILE A 47 1.88 -7.11 -8.10
CA ILE A 47 1.05 -7.96 -7.24
C ILE A 47 -0.03 -7.12 -6.54
N ALA A 48 0.35 -6.00 -5.92
CA ALA A 48 -0.58 -5.15 -5.21
C ALA A 48 -1.73 -4.67 -6.12
N ARG A 49 -1.39 -4.18 -7.33
CA ARG A 49 -2.39 -3.72 -8.31
C ARG A 49 -3.29 -4.86 -8.77
N ALA A 50 -2.71 -6.02 -9.09
CA ALA A 50 -3.46 -7.15 -9.61
C ALA A 50 -4.45 -7.75 -8.59
N TYR A 51 -4.16 -7.62 -7.30
CA TYR A 51 -5.03 -8.09 -6.21
C TYR A 51 -5.78 -6.95 -5.50
N HIS A 52 -5.75 -5.73 -6.03
CA HIS A 52 -6.39 -4.55 -5.44
C HIS A 52 -5.95 -4.22 -3.99
N ALA A 53 -4.71 -4.57 -3.64
CA ALA A 53 -4.08 -4.21 -2.38
C ALA A 53 -3.34 -2.86 -2.49
N ASN A 54 -3.08 -2.21 -1.36
CA ASN A 54 -2.33 -0.95 -1.33
C ASN A 54 -0.81 -1.21 -1.57
N PRO A 55 -0.21 -0.71 -2.66
CA PRO A 55 1.20 -0.95 -2.97
C PRO A 55 2.18 -0.37 -1.95
N LEU A 56 1.82 0.73 -1.27
CA LEU A 56 2.70 1.36 -0.27
C LEU A 56 2.98 0.42 0.90
N THR A 57 1.95 -0.30 1.37
CA THR A 57 2.10 -1.28 2.45
C THR A 57 3.06 -2.40 2.08
N GLY A 58 3.10 -2.78 0.80
CA GLY A 58 4.01 -3.81 0.29
C GLY A 58 5.44 -3.31 0.18
N LEU A 59 5.62 -2.10 -0.36
CA LEU A 59 6.94 -1.49 -0.46
C LEU A 59 7.57 -1.26 0.91
N VAL A 60 6.79 -0.88 1.92
CA VAL A 60 7.25 -0.82 3.31
C VAL A 60 7.59 -2.21 3.86
N ALA A 61 6.70 -3.19 3.69
CA ALA A 61 6.94 -4.56 4.18
C ALA A 61 8.20 -5.19 3.57
N PHE A 62 8.50 -4.89 2.30
CA PHE A 62 9.70 -5.36 1.61
C PHE A 62 10.95 -4.52 1.88
N GLY A 63 10.83 -3.38 2.58
CA GLY A 63 11.92 -2.50 2.94
C GLY A 63 12.39 -1.57 1.82
N TYR A 64 11.57 -1.37 0.79
CA TYR A 64 11.83 -0.42 -0.30
C TYR A 64 11.45 1.02 0.06
N LEU A 65 10.57 1.19 1.05
CA LEU A 65 10.19 2.48 1.63
C LEU A 65 10.18 2.36 3.14
N THR A 66 10.47 3.46 3.81
CA THR A 66 10.14 3.65 5.22
C THR A 66 8.65 4.02 5.38
N GLU A 67 8.09 3.82 6.58
CA GLU A 67 6.73 4.25 6.88
C GLU A 67 6.54 5.77 6.70
N GLN A 68 7.59 6.56 6.94
CA GLN A 68 7.58 8.00 6.76
C GLN A 68 7.48 8.40 5.28
N GLU A 69 8.31 7.80 4.42
CA GLU A 69 8.27 8.03 2.96
C GLU A 69 6.94 7.61 2.34
N ALA A 70 6.36 6.51 2.84
CA ALA A 70 5.04 6.04 2.42
C ALA A 70 3.88 6.91 2.94
N GLY A 71 4.14 7.93 3.75
CA GLY A 71 3.11 8.75 4.35
C GLY A 71 2.22 7.99 5.36
N MET A 72 2.75 6.91 5.93
CA MET A 72 2.07 6.03 6.89
C MET A 72 2.38 6.38 8.35
N ALA A 73 3.17 7.45 8.59
CA ALA A 73 3.51 7.89 9.93
C ALA A 73 2.27 8.38 10.72
N ALA A 74 2.13 7.91 11.96
CA ALA A 74 1.11 8.38 12.88
C ALA A 74 1.26 9.90 13.10
N GLY A 75 0.14 10.64 13.08
CA GLY A 75 0.12 12.09 13.25
C GLY A 75 0.29 12.90 11.97
N ARG A 76 0.41 12.27 10.79
CA ARG A 76 0.45 12.98 9.50
C ARG A 76 -0.77 13.87 9.28
N GLU A 77 -1.95 13.42 9.65
CA GLU A 77 -3.17 14.25 9.59
C GLU A 77 -2.98 15.55 10.37
N ARG A 78 -2.39 15.47 11.56
CA ARG A 78 -2.14 16.64 12.40
C ARG A 78 -1.06 17.54 11.81
N LEU A 79 0.03 16.97 11.30
CA LEU A 79 1.08 17.73 10.60
C LEU A 79 0.57 18.39 9.31
N THR A 80 -0.33 17.75 8.56
CA THR A 80 -0.96 18.35 7.37
C THR A 80 -1.96 19.44 7.73
N LEU A 81 -2.63 19.33 8.88
CA LEU A 81 -3.50 20.39 9.40
C LEU A 81 -2.68 21.57 9.92
N ASP A 82 -1.58 21.31 10.63
CA ASP A 82 -0.67 22.35 11.15
C ASP A 82 0.01 23.15 10.02
N ALA A 83 0.23 22.51 8.86
CA ALA A 83 0.80 23.15 7.67
C ALA A 83 -0.25 23.82 6.78
N ALA A 84 -1.55 23.59 7.00
CA ALA A 84 -2.61 24.22 6.25
C ALA A 84 -2.85 25.65 6.77
N GLY A 85 -3.04 26.60 5.86
CA GLY A 85 -3.44 27.95 6.25
C GLY A 85 -4.87 27.97 6.81
N ASP A 86 -5.14 28.90 7.73
CA ASP A 86 -6.44 29.04 8.40
C ASP A 86 -7.61 29.11 7.41
N GLU A 87 -7.45 29.80 6.28
CA GLU A 87 -8.48 29.92 5.24
C GLU A 87 -8.81 28.57 4.59
N THR A 88 -7.78 27.76 4.28
CA THR A 88 -7.95 26.41 3.73
C THR A 88 -8.64 25.48 4.72
N LEU A 89 -8.32 25.61 6.01
CA LEU A 89 -8.99 24.85 7.07
C LEU A 89 -10.46 25.24 7.21
N LEU A 90 -10.77 26.54 7.18
CA LEU A 90 -12.15 27.05 7.27
C LEU A 90 -13.00 26.57 6.08
N GLU A 91 -12.48 26.63 4.86
CA GLU A 91 -13.16 26.15 3.65
C GLU A 91 -13.47 24.65 3.74
N GLU A 92 -12.48 23.84 4.13
CA GLU A 92 -12.66 22.39 4.24
C GLU A 92 -13.63 22.00 5.36
N LEU A 93 -13.61 22.72 6.50
CA LEU A 93 -14.56 22.52 7.58
C LEU A 93 -16.00 22.88 7.15
N ALA A 94 -16.18 24.03 6.48
CA ALA A 94 -17.49 24.45 5.97
C ALA A 94 -18.05 23.44 4.97
N ARG A 95 -17.21 22.94 4.04
CA ARG A 95 -17.58 21.91 3.07
C ARG A 95 -18.04 20.61 3.75
N ARG A 96 -17.30 20.13 4.75
CA ARG A 96 -17.63 18.88 5.48
C ARG A 96 -18.90 19.01 6.34
N LEU A 97 -19.07 20.14 7.01
CA LEU A 97 -20.26 20.40 7.84
C LEU A 97 -21.51 20.56 6.97
N GLY A 98 -21.41 21.27 5.84
CA GLY A 98 -22.51 21.40 4.88
C GLY A 98 -22.94 20.07 4.28
N HIS A 99 -22.01 19.13 4.05
CA HIS A 99 -22.32 17.79 3.55
C HIS A 99 -22.95 16.85 4.59
N ARG A 100 -22.90 17.18 5.89
CA ARG A 100 -23.48 16.38 6.99
C ARG A 100 -24.86 16.85 7.43
N ILE A 101 -25.33 18.00 6.95
CA ILE A 101 -26.62 18.61 7.33
C ILE A 101 -27.72 18.32 6.28
N ASN A 102 -27.41 17.54 5.24
CA ASN A 102 -28.34 17.04 4.22
C ASN A 102 -28.38 15.50 4.26
#